data_AF-A0AAX1UDV2-F1
#
_entry.id   AF-A0AAX1UDV2-F1
#
_cell.length_a   1.000
_cell.length_b   1.000
_cell.length_c   1.000
_cell.angle_alpha   90.00
_cell.angle_beta   90.00
_cell.angle_gamma   90.00
#
_symmetry.space_group_name_H-M   'P 1'
#
loop_
_entity.id
_entity.type
_entity.pdbx_description
1 polymer ?
#
loop_
_entity_poly.entity_id
_entity_poly.type
_entity_poly.pdbx_seq_one_letter_code
_entity_poly.pdbx_strand_id
1 'polypeptide(L)'
;MKQLIKNECRRWFTRKKICAFLCLMGCCVLFYEFYYHQSYLSYYEKEYVNLKNEYTDVSSVMRIYGMNMKIDDSEDLKIAYDIYDKEYQLLAKEMNLWNNNTDGRFDEELLSLEKQRDENLLRLEENRIEPMNMQIYRNTPEDLNNRIKLRESYEQQHIKEKVVKNVPDVNYVLYKIFSGSDATIFLILFILCIVNFNIWSSEFENQTYRLAFIQPYQRKSIYISKLLVQIIMSLGLFFLMIVTLATCAYIQYGVGEPIIVAVNQTMLHGVQTSADQVFTYVTTSSLLIKFLLRQILYISILEIVIHTVSFFAKKTELSLLVIFTLLIAMVFAGLSEHANLINIYQLEKLYSETQYVSQLSTFGMLALIGILCFFINYLYLVYCDLKG
;
A
#
# COMPACT_ATOMS: atom_id res chain seq x y z
N MET A 1 1.38 28.38 26.50
CA MET A 1 1.16 27.25 25.56
C MET A 1 -0.15 27.37 24.78
N LYS A 2 -1.33 27.52 25.41
CA LYS A 2 -2.62 27.69 24.70
C LYS A 2 -2.64 28.82 23.65
N GLN A 3 -2.08 29.99 23.98
CA GLN A 3 -1.98 31.13 23.04
C GLN A 3 -0.99 30.86 21.89
N LEU A 4 0.13 30.17 22.15
CA LEU A 4 1.08 29.75 21.11
C LEU A 4 0.42 28.82 20.10
N ILE A 5 -0.25 27.77 20.59
CA ILE A 5 -1.00 26.82 19.75
C ILE A 5 -2.04 27.56 18.90
N LYS A 6 -2.83 28.46 19.51
CA LYS A 6 -3.84 29.25 18.79
C LYS A 6 -3.23 30.09 17.67
N ASN A 7 -2.07 30.71 17.93
CA ASN A 7 -1.39 31.55 16.94
C ASN A 7 -0.83 30.72 15.77
N GLU A 8 -0.22 29.57 16.05
CA GLU A 8 0.29 28.66 15.03
C GLU A 8 -0.86 28.05 14.20
N CYS A 9 -1.98 27.64 14.82
CA CYS A 9 -3.16 27.22 14.09
C CYS A 9 -3.67 28.32 13.14
N ARG A 10 -3.73 29.58 13.60
CA ARG A 10 -4.17 30.71 12.78
C ARG A 10 -3.24 30.96 11.57
N ARG A 11 -1.93 30.75 11.73
CA ARG A 11 -0.95 30.83 10.63
C ARG A 11 -1.15 29.76 9.57
N TRP A 12 -1.67 28.60 9.96
CA TRP A 12 -1.99 27.52 9.03
C TRP A 12 -3.20 27.86 8.14
N PHE A 13 -4.23 28.51 8.70
CA PHE A 13 -5.44 28.95 7.98
C PHE A 13 -5.31 30.33 7.30
N THR A 14 -4.22 30.56 6.57
CA THR A 14 -4.12 31.76 5.72
C THR A 14 -4.85 31.54 4.40
N ARG A 15 -5.41 32.60 3.80
CA ARG A 15 -6.14 32.51 2.51
C ARG A 15 -5.35 31.79 1.41
N LYS A 16 -4.04 32.06 1.33
CA LYS A 16 -3.12 31.39 0.38
C LYS A 16 -3.06 29.88 0.60
N LYS A 17 -2.95 29.43 1.85
CA LYS A 17 -2.92 28.00 2.20
C LYS A 17 -4.26 27.33 1.96
N ILE A 18 -5.37 28.01 2.25
CA ILE A 18 -6.72 27.51 1.95
C ILE A 18 -6.91 27.29 0.44
N CYS A 19 -6.52 28.25 -0.41
CA CYS A 19 -6.56 28.04 -1.86
C CYS A 19 -5.68 26.87 -2.30
N ALA A 20 -4.47 26.75 -1.75
CA ALA A 20 -3.60 25.60 -2.03
C ALA A 20 -4.26 24.27 -1.61
N PHE A 21 -4.93 24.21 -0.47
CA PHE A 21 -5.68 23.02 -0.05
C PHE A 21 -6.81 22.65 -1.00
N LEU A 22 -7.57 23.63 -1.49
CA LEU A 22 -8.62 23.38 -2.47
C LEU A 22 -8.05 22.85 -3.80
N CYS A 23 -6.92 23.40 -4.27
CA CYS A 23 -6.23 22.87 -5.44
C CYS A 23 -5.75 21.42 -5.21
N LEU A 24 -5.20 21.12 -4.03
CA LEU A 24 -4.75 19.78 -3.67
C LEU A 24 -5.90 18.77 -3.62
N MET A 25 -7.08 19.17 -3.11
CA MET A 25 -8.28 18.34 -3.15
C MET A 25 -8.73 18.07 -4.59
N GLY A 26 -8.68 19.09 -5.46
CA GLY A 26 -8.91 18.91 -6.89
C GLY A 26 -7.92 17.91 -7.52
N CYS A 27 -6.65 17.96 -7.14
CA CYS A 27 -5.65 16.98 -7.59
C CYS A 27 -5.98 15.56 -7.10
N CYS A 28 -6.48 15.37 -5.88
CA CYS A 28 -6.92 14.06 -5.40
C CYS A 28 -8.08 13.50 -6.22
N VAL A 29 -9.05 14.35 -6.61
CA VAL A 29 -10.16 13.95 -7.47
C VAL A 29 -9.64 13.55 -8.85
N LEU A 30 -8.79 14.37 -9.47
CA LEU A 30 -8.19 14.02 -10.77
C LEU A 30 -7.35 12.74 -10.68
N PHE A 31 -6.62 12.55 -9.58
CA PHE A 31 -5.85 11.34 -9.36
C PHE A 31 -6.78 10.12 -9.28
N TYR A 32 -7.92 10.22 -8.58
CA TYR A 32 -8.90 9.14 -8.55
C TYR A 32 -9.39 8.76 -9.96
N GLU A 33 -9.77 9.75 -10.77
CA GLU A 33 -10.22 9.53 -12.15
C GLU A 33 -9.13 8.92 -13.04
N PHE A 34 -7.93 9.48 -13.03
CA PHE A 34 -6.87 9.06 -13.96
C PHE A 34 -6.10 7.82 -13.50
N TYR A 35 -6.08 7.53 -12.20
CA TYR A 35 -5.36 6.38 -11.65
C TYR A 35 -6.32 5.22 -11.37
N TYR A 36 -7.28 5.40 -10.47
CA TYR A 36 -8.16 4.31 -10.04
C TYR A 36 -9.18 3.93 -11.12
N HIS A 37 -9.92 4.91 -11.65
CA HIS A 37 -10.97 4.63 -12.64
C HIS A 37 -10.39 4.11 -13.96
N GLN A 38 -9.30 4.71 -14.47
CA GLN A 38 -8.61 4.19 -15.67
C GLN A 38 -7.98 2.80 -15.44
N SER A 39 -7.43 2.53 -14.26
CA SER A 39 -6.91 1.19 -13.93
C SER A 39 -8.03 0.14 -13.98
N TYR A 40 -9.21 0.48 -13.48
CA TYR A 40 -10.40 -0.37 -13.56
C TYR A 40 -10.87 -0.58 -15.02
N LEU A 41 -10.97 0.48 -15.83
CA LEU A 41 -11.36 0.35 -17.24
C LEU A 41 -10.39 -0.53 -18.05
N SER A 42 -9.08 -0.39 -17.80
CA SER A 42 -8.06 -1.20 -18.46
C SER A 42 -7.94 -2.64 -17.91
N TYR A 43 -8.67 -2.99 -16.84
CA TYR A 43 -8.57 -4.31 -16.21
C TYR A 43 -8.99 -5.41 -17.17
N TYR A 44 -10.16 -5.26 -17.81
CA TYR A 44 -10.73 -6.27 -18.70
C TYR A 44 -9.79 -6.62 -19.86
N GLU A 45 -9.18 -5.60 -20.47
CA GLU A 45 -8.21 -5.81 -21.56
C GLU A 45 -6.94 -6.51 -21.07
N LYS A 46 -6.40 -6.09 -19.93
CA LYS A 46 -5.20 -6.72 -19.34
C LYS A 46 -5.46 -8.17 -18.95
N GLU A 47 -6.60 -8.45 -18.33
CA GLU A 47 -6.96 -9.79 -17.89
C GLU A 47 -7.17 -10.73 -19.09
N TYR A 48 -7.83 -10.24 -20.13
CA TYR A 48 -7.96 -11.00 -21.38
C TYR A 48 -6.60 -11.32 -22.02
N VAL A 49 -5.67 -10.36 -22.04
CA VAL A 49 -4.30 -10.60 -22.55
C VAL A 49 -3.55 -11.62 -21.68
N ASN A 50 -3.69 -11.55 -20.35
CA ASN A 50 -3.09 -12.52 -19.43
C ASN A 50 -3.61 -13.92 -19.67
N LEU A 51 -4.94 -14.09 -19.74
CA LEU A 51 -5.58 -15.38 -20.03
C LEU A 51 -5.18 -15.94 -21.39
N LYS A 52 -5.02 -15.08 -22.40
CA LYS A 52 -4.54 -15.49 -23.72
C LYS A 52 -3.11 -16.03 -23.69
N ASN A 53 -2.23 -15.40 -22.91
CA ASN A 53 -0.86 -15.87 -22.73
C ASN A 53 -0.85 -17.21 -21.99
N GLU A 54 -1.59 -17.31 -20.88
CA GLU A 54 -1.72 -18.55 -20.09
C GLU A 54 -2.28 -19.70 -20.93
N TYR A 55 -3.33 -19.44 -21.73
CA TYR A 55 -3.88 -20.40 -22.68
C TYR A 55 -2.83 -20.88 -23.70
N THR A 56 -1.98 -19.97 -24.20
CA THR A 56 -0.93 -20.32 -25.17
C THR A 56 0.13 -21.20 -24.51
N ASP A 57 0.53 -20.88 -23.28
CA ASP A 57 1.52 -21.65 -22.52
C ASP A 57 1.00 -23.05 -22.19
N VAL A 58 -0.22 -23.15 -21.65
CA VAL A 58 -0.90 -24.42 -21.34
C VAL A 58 -1.04 -25.28 -22.60
N SER A 59 -1.44 -24.68 -23.74
CA SER A 59 -1.55 -25.40 -25.01
C SER A 59 -0.22 -25.99 -25.49
N SER A 60 0.88 -25.28 -25.25
CA SER A 60 2.23 -25.72 -25.63
C SER A 60 2.68 -26.89 -24.75
N VAL A 61 2.46 -26.78 -23.44
CA VAL A 61 2.79 -27.85 -22.48
C VAL A 61 1.93 -29.09 -22.72
N MET A 62 0.62 -28.93 -22.95
CA MET A 62 -0.29 -30.02 -23.29
C MET A 62 0.17 -30.80 -24.53
N ARG A 63 0.64 -30.11 -25.57
CA ARG A 63 1.20 -30.75 -26.78
C ARG A 63 2.45 -31.56 -26.48
N ILE A 64 3.31 -31.09 -25.58
CA ILE A 64 4.53 -31.79 -25.20
C ILE A 64 4.21 -33.06 -24.43
N TYR A 65 3.30 -32.99 -23.45
CA TYR A 65 2.79 -34.20 -22.77
C TYR A 65 2.15 -35.19 -23.75
N GLY A 66 1.33 -34.70 -24.68
CA GLY A 66 0.70 -35.56 -25.71
C GLY A 66 1.70 -36.18 -26.71
N MET A 67 2.84 -35.54 -26.97
CA MET A 67 3.93 -36.14 -27.74
C MET A 67 4.68 -37.18 -26.92
N ASN A 68 5.00 -36.88 -25.66
CA ASN A 68 5.72 -37.77 -24.76
C ASN A 68 4.92 -39.04 -24.46
N MET A 69 3.58 -38.95 -24.35
CA MET A 69 2.69 -40.11 -24.22
C MET A 69 2.78 -41.11 -25.39
N LYS A 70 3.23 -40.68 -26.57
CA LYS A 70 3.44 -41.59 -27.73
C LYS A 70 4.76 -42.35 -27.63
N ILE A 71 5.66 -41.90 -26.77
CA ILE A 71 7.02 -42.43 -26.59
C ILE A 71 7.10 -43.24 -25.29
N ASP A 72 6.44 -42.77 -24.23
CA ASP A 72 6.39 -43.37 -22.90
C ASP A 72 4.93 -43.46 -22.42
N ASP A 73 4.51 -44.65 -21.96
CA ASP A 73 3.13 -44.94 -21.56
C ASP A 73 2.92 -44.83 -20.04
N SER A 74 3.74 -44.02 -19.36
CA SER A 74 3.66 -43.82 -17.91
C SER A 74 2.32 -43.22 -17.47
N GLU A 75 1.85 -43.67 -16.31
CA GLU A 75 0.57 -43.24 -15.72
C GLU A 75 0.62 -41.76 -15.33
N ASP A 76 1.76 -41.28 -14.83
CA ASP A 76 1.99 -39.87 -14.49
C ASP A 76 1.85 -38.94 -15.71
N LEU A 77 2.34 -39.36 -16.89
CA LEU A 77 2.17 -38.61 -18.14
C LEU A 77 0.70 -38.52 -18.56
N LYS A 78 -0.07 -39.60 -18.38
CA LYS A 78 -1.51 -39.63 -18.67
C LYS A 78 -2.29 -38.69 -17.76
N ILE A 79 -1.98 -38.71 -16.46
CA ILE A 79 -2.60 -37.84 -15.47
C ILE A 79 -2.26 -36.37 -15.76
N ALA A 80 -0.99 -36.06 -16.00
CA ALA A 80 -0.56 -34.71 -16.36
C ALA A 80 -1.28 -34.22 -17.62
N TYR A 81 -1.31 -35.03 -18.68
CA TYR A 81 -2.00 -34.67 -19.93
C TYR A 81 -3.49 -34.37 -19.71
N ASP A 82 -4.21 -35.21 -18.96
CA ASP A 82 -5.63 -35.00 -18.63
C ASP A 82 -5.85 -33.67 -17.88
N ILE A 83 -4.98 -33.35 -16.91
CA ILE A 83 -5.06 -32.10 -16.16
C ILE A 83 -4.84 -30.90 -17.08
N TYR A 84 -3.80 -30.92 -17.93
CA TYR A 84 -3.49 -29.82 -18.85
C TYR A 84 -4.54 -29.69 -19.97
N ASP A 85 -5.14 -30.77 -20.46
CA ASP A 85 -6.23 -30.73 -21.42
C ASP A 85 -7.49 -30.11 -20.82
N LYS A 86 -7.85 -30.50 -19.59
CA LYS A 86 -8.96 -29.89 -18.87
C LYS A 86 -8.70 -28.40 -18.59
N GLU A 87 -7.48 -28.04 -18.19
CA GLU A 87 -7.10 -26.64 -17.96
C GLU A 87 -7.21 -25.79 -19.23
N TYR A 88 -6.74 -26.34 -20.36
CA TYR A 88 -6.88 -25.71 -21.67
C TYR A 88 -8.35 -25.44 -22.03
N GLN A 89 -9.24 -26.40 -21.78
CA GLN A 89 -10.68 -26.24 -22.04
C GLN A 89 -11.33 -25.21 -21.11
N LEU A 90 -10.94 -25.17 -19.83
CA LEU A 90 -11.44 -24.19 -18.85
C LEU A 90 -11.00 -22.78 -19.21
N LEU A 91 -9.73 -22.59 -19.58
CA LEU A 91 -9.19 -21.31 -20.06
C LEU A 91 -9.91 -20.81 -21.31
N ALA A 92 -10.20 -21.69 -22.28
CA ALA A 92 -10.95 -21.32 -23.47
C ALA A 92 -12.36 -20.80 -23.14
N LYS A 93 -13.04 -21.43 -22.16
CA LYS A 93 -14.35 -20.97 -21.69
C LYS A 93 -14.24 -19.64 -20.97
N GLU A 94 -13.28 -19.51 -20.08
CA GLU A 94 -13.03 -18.29 -19.31
C GLU A 94 -12.74 -17.09 -20.24
N MET A 95 -11.88 -17.26 -21.24
CA MET A 95 -11.60 -16.23 -22.26
C MET A 95 -12.86 -15.80 -23.01
N ASN A 96 -13.72 -16.74 -23.39
CA ASN A 96 -14.98 -16.44 -24.07
C ASN A 96 -15.93 -15.65 -23.16
N LEU A 97 -16.01 -15.99 -21.88
CA LEU A 97 -16.84 -15.25 -20.92
C LEU A 97 -16.29 -13.84 -20.72
N TRP A 98 -14.99 -13.66 -20.49
CA TRP A 98 -14.37 -12.34 -20.34
C TRP A 98 -14.59 -11.44 -21.55
N ASN A 99 -14.46 -11.98 -22.76
CA ASN A 99 -14.70 -11.21 -24.00
C ASN A 99 -16.17 -10.73 -24.12
N ASN A 100 -17.11 -11.42 -23.46
CA ASN A 100 -18.53 -11.11 -23.48
C ASN A 100 -19.02 -10.44 -22.18
N ASN A 101 -18.19 -10.32 -21.15
CA ASN A 101 -18.57 -9.82 -19.82
C ASN A 101 -18.47 -8.29 -19.73
N THR A 102 -19.31 -7.57 -20.47
CA THR A 102 -19.27 -6.09 -20.49
C THR A 102 -19.83 -5.44 -19.21
N ASP A 103 -20.73 -6.11 -18.49
CA ASP A 103 -21.45 -5.54 -17.34
C ASP A 103 -21.47 -6.44 -16.08
N GLY A 104 -20.53 -7.40 -15.96
CA GLY A 104 -20.47 -8.30 -14.80
C GLY A 104 -21.54 -9.40 -14.77
N ARG A 105 -22.20 -9.67 -15.91
CA ARG A 105 -23.28 -10.66 -16.02
C ARG A 105 -22.81 -12.09 -15.83
N PHE A 106 -21.54 -12.35 -16.13
CA PHE A 106 -20.95 -13.68 -16.05
C PHE A 106 -20.10 -13.86 -14.80
N ASP A 107 -20.21 -12.96 -13.81
CA ASP A 107 -19.31 -12.98 -12.66
C ASP A 107 -19.41 -14.29 -11.85
N GLU A 108 -20.62 -14.81 -11.61
CA GLU A 108 -20.78 -16.08 -10.89
C GLU A 108 -20.23 -17.27 -11.69
N GLU A 109 -20.38 -17.24 -13.01
CA GLU A 109 -19.85 -18.28 -13.89
C GLU A 109 -18.31 -18.21 -13.94
N LEU A 110 -17.73 -17.01 -13.99
CA LEU A 110 -16.29 -16.79 -13.92
C LEU A 110 -15.70 -17.29 -12.60
N LEU A 111 -16.30 -16.97 -11.45
CA LEU A 111 -15.86 -17.51 -10.16
C LEU A 111 -15.93 -19.04 -10.13
N SER A 112 -16.98 -19.62 -10.71
CA SER A 112 -17.14 -21.06 -10.78
C SER A 112 -16.05 -21.72 -11.64
N LEU A 113 -15.64 -21.08 -12.75
CA LEU A 113 -14.54 -21.56 -13.58
C LEU A 113 -13.21 -21.43 -12.86
N GLU A 114 -12.92 -20.31 -12.19
CA GLU A 114 -11.71 -20.16 -11.39
C GLU A 114 -11.61 -21.25 -10.31
N LYS A 115 -12.73 -21.60 -9.68
CA LYS A 115 -12.78 -22.71 -8.72
C LYS A 115 -12.49 -24.06 -9.36
N GLN A 116 -13.09 -24.35 -10.53
CA GLN A 116 -12.83 -25.59 -11.26
C GLN A 116 -11.37 -25.71 -11.73
N ARG A 117 -10.76 -24.59 -12.12
CA ARG A 117 -9.33 -24.53 -12.46
C ARG A 117 -8.47 -24.87 -11.25
N ASP A 118 -8.73 -24.27 -10.10
CA ASP A 118 -7.98 -24.55 -8.87
C ASP A 118 -8.08 -26.01 -8.42
N GLU A 119 -9.29 -26.56 -8.42
CA GLU A 119 -9.54 -27.97 -8.12
C GLU A 119 -8.84 -28.90 -9.12
N ASN A 120 -8.75 -28.51 -10.40
CA ASN A 120 -8.04 -29.28 -11.40
C ASN A 120 -6.52 -29.25 -11.16
N LEU A 121 -5.97 -28.10 -10.79
CA LEU A 121 -4.54 -27.93 -10.52
C LEU A 121 -4.08 -28.61 -9.23
N LEU A 122 -4.95 -28.70 -8.21
CA LEU A 122 -4.67 -29.47 -6.99
C LEU A 122 -4.36 -30.94 -7.29
N ARG A 123 -4.93 -31.51 -8.35
CA ARG A 123 -4.64 -32.89 -8.76
C ARG A 123 -3.17 -33.11 -9.09
N LEU A 124 -2.43 -32.09 -9.53
CA LEU A 124 -0.97 -32.21 -9.74
C LEU A 124 -0.25 -32.40 -8.40
N GLU A 125 -0.62 -31.63 -7.37
CA GLU A 125 -0.06 -31.75 -6.02
C GLU A 125 -0.43 -33.10 -5.38
N GLU A 126 -1.70 -33.50 -5.47
CA GLU A 126 -2.20 -34.77 -4.92
C GLU A 126 -1.49 -35.99 -5.52
N ASN A 127 -1.21 -35.96 -6.83
CA ASN A 127 -0.48 -37.00 -7.53
C ASN A 127 1.05 -36.82 -7.48
N ARG A 128 1.56 -35.78 -6.79
CA ARG A 128 2.99 -35.45 -6.68
C ARG A 128 3.69 -35.27 -8.04
N ILE A 129 2.97 -34.73 -9.01
CA ILE A 129 3.46 -34.44 -10.35
C ILE A 129 3.97 -32.99 -10.37
N GLU A 130 5.26 -32.81 -10.65
CA GLU A 130 5.81 -31.47 -10.84
C GLU A 130 5.33 -30.88 -12.17
N PRO A 131 4.76 -29.67 -12.17
CA PRO A 131 4.34 -29.04 -13.41
C PRO A 131 5.55 -28.66 -14.25
N MET A 132 5.42 -28.77 -15.57
CA MET A 132 6.49 -28.38 -16.48
C MET A 132 6.74 -26.85 -16.49
N ASN A 133 5.74 -26.06 -16.08
CA ASN A 133 5.85 -24.63 -15.85
C ASN A 133 5.12 -24.24 -14.57
N MET A 134 5.86 -23.74 -13.57
CA MET A 134 5.31 -23.27 -12.29
C MET A 134 4.38 -22.06 -12.42
N GLN A 135 4.42 -21.34 -13.55
CA GLN A 135 3.47 -20.26 -13.82
C GLN A 135 2.02 -20.73 -13.89
N ILE A 136 1.76 -22.04 -14.07
CA ILE A 136 0.40 -22.59 -14.00
C ILE A 136 -0.25 -22.39 -12.63
N TYR A 137 0.56 -22.30 -11.56
CA TYR A 137 0.08 -21.96 -10.22
C TYR A 137 0.06 -20.45 -9.95
N ARG A 138 0.31 -19.62 -10.97
CA ARG A 138 0.57 -18.18 -10.83
C ARG A 138 1.83 -17.87 -10.01
N ASN A 139 2.87 -18.71 -10.18
CA ASN A 139 4.28 -18.62 -9.72
C ASN A 139 4.68 -19.82 -8.84
N THR A 140 3.93 -20.13 -7.78
CA THR A 140 4.29 -21.20 -6.83
C THR A 140 3.08 -22.05 -6.39
N PRO A 141 3.29 -23.31 -5.96
CA PRO A 141 2.25 -24.15 -5.35
C PRO A 141 1.61 -23.52 -4.10
N GLU A 142 2.38 -22.71 -3.36
CA GLU A 142 1.86 -21.96 -2.20
C GLU A 142 0.81 -20.93 -2.62
N ASP A 143 0.93 -20.34 -3.81
CA ASP A 143 -0.04 -19.37 -4.34
C ASP A 143 -1.39 -20.03 -4.64
N LEU A 144 -1.38 -21.26 -5.17
CA LEU A 144 -2.61 -22.06 -5.38
C LEU A 144 -3.30 -22.33 -4.03
N ASN A 145 -2.55 -22.86 -3.07
CA ASN A 145 -3.05 -23.16 -1.74
C ASN A 145 -3.59 -21.90 -1.02
N ASN A 146 -2.92 -20.76 -1.16
CA ASN A 146 -3.37 -19.49 -0.60
C ASN A 146 -4.66 -18.98 -1.24
N ARG A 147 -4.82 -19.13 -2.57
CA ARG A 147 -6.04 -18.75 -3.29
C ARG A 147 -7.24 -19.58 -2.85
N ILE A 148 -7.06 -20.88 -2.69
CA ILE A 148 -8.13 -21.79 -2.25
C ILE A 148 -8.57 -21.44 -0.82
N LYS A 149 -7.63 -21.30 0.11
CA LYS A 149 -7.93 -20.90 1.50
C LYS A 149 -8.57 -19.52 1.59
N LEU A 150 -8.17 -18.58 0.73
CA LEU A 150 -8.78 -17.26 0.65
C LEU A 150 -10.26 -17.36 0.23
N ARG A 151 -10.55 -18.17 -0.80
CA ARG A 151 -11.92 -18.43 -1.26
C ARG A 151 -12.77 -19.11 -0.17
N GLU A 152 -12.24 -20.14 0.48
CA GLU A 152 -12.89 -20.79 1.62
C GLU A 152 -13.22 -19.78 2.72
N SER A 153 -12.34 -18.80 2.95
CA SER A 153 -12.56 -17.75 3.94
C SER A 153 -13.68 -16.77 3.54
N TYR A 154 -13.83 -16.46 2.26
CA TYR A 154 -14.98 -15.70 1.74
C TYR A 154 -16.29 -16.46 1.97
N GLU A 155 -16.30 -17.76 1.66
CA GLU A 155 -17.46 -18.64 1.89
C GLU A 155 -17.82 -18.72 3.38
N GLN A 156 -16.83 -18.94 4.27
CA GLN A 156 -17.01 -19.04 5.72
C GLN A 156 -17.53 -17.75 6.35
N GLN A 157 -17.13 -16.59 5.84
CA GLN A 157 -17.55 -15.28 6.36
C GLN A 157 -18.82 -14.75 5.68
N HIS A 158 -19.42 -15.52 4.76
CA HIS A 158 -20.59 -15.12 3.97
C HIS A 158 -20.39 -13.79 3.21
N ILE A 159 -19.17 -13.56 2.72
CA ILE A 159 -18.82 -12.38 1.91
C ILE A 159 -18.68 -12.84 0.45
N LYS A 160 -19.30 -12.12 -0.48
CA LYS A 160 -19.19 -12.44 -1.92
C LYS A 160 -17.78 -12.12 -2.43
N GLU A 161 -17.09 -13.13 -2.98
CA GLU A 161 -15.82 -12.93 -3.68
C GLU A 161 -16.06 -12.08 -4.94
N LYS A 162 -15.18 -11.10 -5.19
CA LYS A 162 -15.24 -10.25 -6.39
C LYS A 162 -14.41 -10.87 -7.50
N VAL A 163 -15.00 -10.99 -8.69
CA VAL A 163 -14.30 -11.37 -9.92
C VAL A 163 -13.28 -10.30 -10.30
N VAL A 164 -13.74 -9.05 -10.39
CA VAL A 164 -12.85 -7.92 -10.67
C VAL A 164 -12.28 -7.38 -9.36
N LYS A 165 -11.00 -7.65 -9.12
CA LYS A 165 -10.35 -7.33 -7.84
C LYS A 165 -10.00 -5.86 -7.68
N ASN A 166 -10.02 -5.07 -8.76
CA ASN A 166 -9.63 -3.66 -8.76
C ASN A 166 -10.79 -2.67 -8.95
N VAL A 167 -12.03 -3.09 -8.68
CA VAL A 167 -13.17 -2.16 -8.62
C VAL A 167 -12.82 -1.06 -7.61
N PRO A 168 -12.83 0.22 -8.01
CA PRO A 168 -12.31 1.31 -7.18
C PRO A 168 -13.38 1.81 -6.19
N ASP A 169 -13.99 0.88 -5.46
CA ASP A 169 -14.91 1.15 -4.37
C ASP A 169 -14.19 1.61 -3.09
N VAL A 170 -14.96 2.04 -2.08
CA VAL A 170 -14.39 2.56 -0.83
C VAL A 170 -13.47 1.55 -0.17
N ASN A 171 -13.89 0.29 -0.05
CA ASN A 171 -13.10 -0.74 0.61
C ASN A 171 -11.79 -1.01 -0.13
N TYR A 172 -11.79 -1.02 -1.46
CA TYR A 172 -10.59 -1.17 -2.28
C TYR A 172 -9.63 0.01 -2.14
N VAL A 173 -10.13 1.25 -2.24
CA VAL A 173 -9.30 2.45 -2.12
C VAL A 173 -8.68 2.54 -0.72
N LEU A 174 -9.48 2.31 0.33
CA LEU A 174 -8.97 2.28 1.70
C LEU A 174 -7.96 1.15 1.90
N TYR A 175 -8.24 -0.04 1.38
CA TYR A 175 -7.29 -1.15 1.40
C TYR A 175 -5.97 -0.74 0.75
N LYS A 176 -5.98 -0.17 -0.46
CA LYS A 176 -4.76 0.26 -1.17
C LYS A 176 -3.98 1.37 -0.46
N ILE A 177 -4.66 2.35 0.13
CA ILE A 177 -4.02 3.43 0.89
C ILE A 177 -3.36 2.87 2.15
N PHE A 178 -4.09 2.04 2.91
CA PHE A 178 -3.58 1.49 4.15
C PHE A 178 -2.56 0.37 3.93
N SER A 179 -2.70 -0.37 2.83
CA SER A 179 -1.77 -1.41 2.42
C SER A 179 -0.45 -0.85 1.93
N GLY A 180 -0.37 0.46 1.67
CA GLY A 180 0.87 1.20 1.44
C GLY A 180 1.69 0.77 0.21
N SER A 181 1.20 -0.16 -0.60
CA SER A 181 1.81 -0.58 -1.87
C SER A 181 1.41 0.31 -3.05
N ASP A 182 0.46 1.21 -2.85
CA ASP A 182 -0.17 1.99 -3.91
C ASP A 182 0.49 3.36 -4.14
N ALA A 183 0.43 3.88 -5.37
CA ALA A 183 0.95 5.21 -5.69
C ALA A 183 0.29 6.33 -4.85
N THR A 184 -0.94 6.11 -4.39
CA THR A 184 -1.73 7.06 -3.60
C THR A 184 -1.04 7.48 -2.30
N ILE A 185 -0.40 6.54 -1.58
CA ILE A 185 0.29 6.91 -0.33
C ILE A 185 1.47 7.84 -0.62
N PHE A 186 2.20 7.62 -1.71
CA PHE A 186 3.31 8.50 -2.11
C PHE A 186 2.83 9.89 -2.52
N LEU A 187 1.72 9.98 -3.23
CA LEU A 187 1.10 11.27 -3.55
C LEU A 187 0.75 12.03 -2.27
N ILE A 188 0.12 11.37 -1.31
CA ILE A 188 -0.25 11.95 -0.02
C ILE A 188 1.00 12.44 0.72
N LEU A 189 2.05 11.63 0.82
CA LEU A 189 3.31 12.01 1.47
C LEU A 189 4.01 13.17 0.77
N PHE A 190 4.02 13.16 -0.57
CA PHE A 190 4.57 14.24 -1.39
C PHE A 190 3.86 15.57 -1.13
N ILE A 191 2.52 15.54 -1.07
CA ILE A 191 1.71 16.71 -0.73
C ILE A 191 2.03 17.22 0.67
N LEU A 192 2.13 16.33 1.67
CA LEU A 192 2.51 16.71 3.03
C LEU A 192 3.88 17.41 3.05
N CYS A 193 4.87 16.86 2.36
CA CYS A 193 6.19 17.48 2.24
C CYS A 193 6.13 18.89 1.61
N ILE A 194 5.36 19.09 0.54
CA ILE A 194 5.20 20.41 -0.10
C ILE A 194 4.51 21.42 0.81
N VAL A 195 3.55 21.00 1.63
CA VAL A 195 2.87 21.92 2.55
C VAL A 195 3.78 22.30 3.73
N ASN A 196 4.73 21.43 4.07
CA ASN A 196 5.45 21.48 5.35
C ASN A 196 6.95 21.78 5.22
N PHE A 197 7.54 21.79 4.02
CA PHE A 197 9.00 21.92 3.87
C PHE A 197 9.61 23.20 4.46
N ASN A 198 8.83 24.28 4.59
CA ASN A 198 9.33 25.60 4.96
C ASN A 198 8.95 26.10 6.36
N ILE A 199 8.63 25.20 7.30
CA ILE A 199 8.20 25.53 8.66
C ILE A 199 9.13 26.52 9.38
N TRP A 200 10.45 26.31 9.30
CA TRP A 200 11.46 27.17 9.93
C TRP A 200 12.27 27.96 8.92
N SER A 201 12.60 27.35 7.78
CA SER A 201 13.46 27.97 6.78
C SER A 201 12.90 29.30 6.28
N SER A 202 11.58 29.41 6.12
CA SER A 202 10.95 30.69 5.76
C SER A 202 11.05 31.75 6.86
N GLU A 203 11.05 31.37 8.14
CA GLU A 203 11.18 32.31 9.24
C GLU A 203 12.61 32.76 9.47
N PHE A 204 13.59 31.88 9.20
CA PHE A 204 15.00 32.22 9.22
C PHE A 204 15.36 33.16 8.08
N GLU A 205 14.92 32.85 6.86
CA GLU A 205 15.18 33.64 5.67
C GLU A 205 14.58 35.06 5.78
N ASN A 206 13.36 35.18 6.29
CA ASN A 206 12.70 36.48 6.50
C ASN A 206 13.05 37.16 7.82
N GLN A 207 13.95 36.58 8.63
CA GLN A 207 14.31 37.03 9.98
C GLN A 207 13.13 37.16 10.98
N THR A 208 11.94 36.66 10.63
CA THR A 208 10.76 36.71 11.49
C THR A 208 10.88 35.80 12.70
N TYR A 209 11.82 34.85 12.70
CA TYR A 209 12.14 34.01 13.86
C TYR A 209 12.52 34.85 15.10
N ARG A 210 13.14 36.02 14.90
CA ARG A 210 13.50 36.94 15.99
C ARG A 210 12.27 37.43 16.75
N LEU A 211 11.19 37.73 16.03
CA LEU A 211 9.90 38.14 16.62
C LEU A 211 9.27 37.01 17.45
N ALA A 212 9.46 35.74 17.04
CA ALA A 212 9.00 34.60 17.82
C ALA A 212 9.79 34.48 19.13
N PHE A 213 11.12 34.69 19.10
CA PHE A 213 11.98 34.55 20.28
C PHE A 213 11.97 35.73 21.26
N ILE A 214 11.42 36.89 20.87
CA ILE A 214 11.19 38.03 21.78
C ILE A 214 9.95 37.82 22.67
N GLN A 215 9.07 36.87 22.31
CA GLN A 215 7.88 36.57 23.12
C GLN A 215 8.26 36.09 24.53
N PRO A 216 7.42 36.33 25.55
CA PRO A 216 7.68 35.93 26.95
C PRO A 216 7.46 34.41 27.16
N TYR A 217 7.94 33.59 26.23
CA TYR A 217 7.87 32.13 26.26
C TYR A 217 9.26 31.55 26.08
N GLN A 218 9.52 30.43 26.77
CA GLN A 218 10.76 29.69 26.58
C GLN A 218 10.85 29.17 25.13
N ARG A 219 12.03 29.26 24.51
CA ARG A 219 12.28 28.81 23.13
C ARG A 219 11.83 27.36 22.88
N LYS A 220 12.04 26.47 23.86
CA LYS A 220 11.54 25.08 23.83
C LYS A 220 10.02 24.98 23.70
N SER A 221 9.28 25.87 24.36
CA SER A 221 7.81 25.90 24.32
C SER A 221 7.31 26.34 22.95
N ILE A 222 8.01 27.29 22.32
CA ILE A 222 7.72 27.74 20.94
C ILE A 222 7.96 26.58 19.96
N TYR A 223 9.13 25.93 20.02
CA TYR A 223 9.45 24.79 19.18
C TYR A 223 8.43 23.65 19.31
N ILE A 224 8.15 23.20 20.53
CA ILE A 224 7.19 22.10 20.79
C ILE A 224 5.79 22.49 20.30
N SER A 225 5.35 23.72 20.55
CA SER A 225 4.02 24.16 20.10
C SER A 225 3.89 24.13 18.58
N LYS A 226 4.94 24.50 17.85
CA LYS A 226 4.96 24.51 16.39
C LYS A 226 4.94 23.09 15.83
N LEU A 227 5.78 22.21 16.38
CA LEU A 227 5.84 20.80 16.00
C LEU A 227 4.49 20.10 16.23
N LEU A 228 3.88 20.29 17.41
CA LEU A 228 2.59 19.67 17.73
C LEU A 228 1.46 20.16 16.82
N VAL A 229 1.39 21.47 16.57
CA VAL A 229 0.38 22.02 15.64
C VAL A 229 0.60 21.44 14.26
N GLN A 230 1.84 21.38 13.78
CA GLN A 230 2.11 20.85 12.45
C GLN A 230 1.70 19.38 12.32
N ILE A 231 2.05 18.52 13.28
CA ILE A 231 1.64 17.12 13.30
C ILE A 231 0.10 17.01 13.27
N ILE A 232 -0.61 17.74 14.12
CA ILE A 232 -2.08 17.71 14.17
C ILE A 232 -2.68 18.15 12.83
N MET A 233 -2.17 19.24 12.23
CA MET A 233 -2.70 19.75 10.97
C MET A 233 -2.39 18.83 9.79
N SER A 234 -1.19 18.22 9.75
CA SER A 234 -0.81 17.22 8.75
C SER A 234 -1.67 15.96 8.85
N LEU A 235 -1.95 15.49 10.06
CA LEU A 235 -2.89 14.38 10.27
C LEU A 235 -4.30 14.75 9.80
N GLY A 236 -4.78 15.96 10.13
CA GLY A 236 -6.07 16.45 9.65
C GLY A 236 -6.15 16.49 8.12
N LEU A 237 -5.09 16.96 7.45
CA LEU A 237 -5.00 16.97 5.99
C LEU A 237 -4.97 15.56 5.39
N PHE A 238 -4.21 14.65 5.99
CA PHE A 238 -4.17 13.25 5.61
C PHE A 238 -5.57 12.61 5.65
N PHE A 239 -6.29 12.77 6.76
CA PHE A 239 -7.66 12.28 6.88
C PHE A 239 -8.60 12.92 5.86
N LEU A 240 -8.47 14.23 5.62
CA LEU A 240 -9.31 14.93 4.64
C LEU A 240 -9.08 14.41 3.20
N MET A 241 -7.84 14.10 2.82
CA MET A 241 -7.54 13.49 1.51
C MET A 241 -8.14 12.09 1.39
N ILE A 242 -8.03 11.26 2.44
CA ILE A 242 -8.66 9.93 2.46
C ILE A 242 -10.18 10.05 2.32
N VAL A 243 -10.81 10.95 3.07
CA VAL A 243 -12.26 11.18 2.99
C VAL A 243 -12.66 11.64 1.59
N THR A 244 -11.86 12.48 0.95
CA THR A 244 -12.13 12.94 -0.42
C THR A 244 -12.08 11.79 -1.41
N LEU A 245 -11.02 10.96 -1.37
CA LEU A 245 -10.89 9.78 -2.23
C LEU A 245 -12.01 8.75 -1.97
N ALA A 246 -12.35 8.50 -0.70
CA ALA A 246 -13.45 7.62 -0.33
C ALA A 246 -14.81 8.17 -0.80
N THR A 247 -14.99 9.50 -0.80
CA THR A 247 -16.22 10.12 -1.31
C THR A 247 -16.33 9.94 -2.82
N CYS A 248 -15.23 10.13 -3.57
CA CYS A 248 -15.20 9.84 -5.01
C CYS A 248 -15.58 8.38 -5.30
N ALA A 249 -14.96 7.44 -4.57
CA ALA A 249 -15.26 6.02 -4.68
C ALA A 249 -16.73 5.68 -4.37
N TYR A 250 -17.27 6.25 -3.29
CA TYR A 250 -18.65 6.04 -2.89
C TYR A 250 -19.65 6.53 -3.93
N ILE A 251 -19.41 7.70 -4.53
CA ILE A 251 -20.32 8.28 -5.53
C ILE A 251 -20.39 7.41 -6.79
N GLN A 252 -19.28 6.81 -7.22
CA GLN A 252 -19.22 6.05 -8.48
C GLN A 252 -19.51 4.56 -8.32
N TYR A 253 -18.97 3.94 -7.27
CA TYR A 253 -18.98 2.47 -7.10
C TYR A 253 -19.54 2.02 -5.73
N GLY A 254 -19.91 2.96 -4.85
CA GLY A 254 -20.41 2.64 -3.52
C GLY A 254 -19.33 2.13 -2.56
N VAL A 255 -19.76 1.48 -1.49
CA VAL A 255 -18.85 0.99 -0.43
C VAL A 255 -18.09 -0.27 -0.88
N GLY A 256 -18.76 -1.13 -1.65
CA GLY A 256 -18.26 -2.44 -2.05
C GLY A 256 -18.22 -3.47 -0.92
N GLU A 257 -18.01 -4.74 -1.27
CA GLU A 257 -17.84 -5.80 -0.27
C GLU A 257 -16.51 -5.68 0.48
N PRO A 258 -16.43 -6.12 1.76
CA PRO A 258 -15.19 -6.16 2.51
C PRO A 258 -14.14 -7.04 1.85
N ILE A 259 -12.89 -6.60 1.85
CA ILE A 259 -11.76 -7.36 1.31
C ILE A 259 -11.18 -8.22 2.44
N ILE A 260 -11.08 -9.53 2.20
CA ILE A 260 -10.36 -10.48 3.06
C ILE A 260 -8.91 -10.53 2.62
N VAL A 261 -8.01 -10.49 3.60
CA VAL A 261 -6.56 -10.49 3.40
C VAL A 261 -5.96 -11.63 4.19
N ALA A 262 -4.99 -12.34 3.59
CA ALA A 262 -4.18 -13.31 4.30
C ALA A 262 -3.19 -12.56 5.21
N VAL A 263 -3.16 -12.93 6.49
CA VAL A 263 -2.42 -12.23 7.55
C VAL A 263 -1.68 -13.28 8.37
N ASN A 264 -0.35 -13.27 8.34
CA ASN A 264 0.47 -14.11 9.21
C ASN A 264 0.08 -13.95 10.70
N GLN A 265 -0.25 -15.07 11.37
CA GLN A 265 -0.71 -15.09 12.76
C GLN A 265 0.28 -14.45 13.75
N THR A 266 1.58 -14.62 13.49
CA THR A 266 2.64 -14.05 14.34
C THR A 266 2.57 -12.51 14.40
N MET A 267 2.12 -11.88 13.31
CA MET A 267 1.93 -10.42 13.21
C MET A 267 0.63 -9.93 13.85
N LEU A 268 -0.37 -10.81 13.99
CA LEU A 268 -1.66 -10.49 14.60
C LEU A 268 -1.58 -10.52 16.14
N HIS A 269 -0.84 -11.49 16.68
CA HIS A 269 -0.78 -11.78 18.12
C HIS A 269 0.59 -11.56 18.78
N GLY A 270 1.65 -11.27 18.00
CA GLY A 270 2.99 -11.01 18.54
C GLY A 270 3.69 -12.23 19.13
N VAL A 271 3.15 -13.44 18.92
CA VAL A 271 3.69 -14.70 19.45
C VAL A 271 4.40 -15.43 18.32
N GLN A 272 5.69 -15.72 18.52
CA GLN A 272 6.44 -16.65 17.67
C GLN A 272 6.03 -18.07 18.07
N THR A 273 5.07 -18.65 17.37
CA THR A 273 4.88 -20.10 17.37
C THR A 273 5.60 -20.68 16.15
N SER A 274 6.33 -21.75 16.41
CA SER A 274 7.32 -22.41 15.56
C SER A 274 6.87 -22.69 14.13
N ALA A 275 7.81 -22.48 13.19
CA ALA A 275 8.04 -23.09 11.87
C ALA A 275 6.92 -23.22 10.82
N ASP A 276 5.64 -23.26 11.17
CA ASP A 276 4.56 -23.30 10.20
C ASP A 276 4.02 -21.89 9.97
N GLN A 277 4.00 -21.46 8.71
CA GLN A 277 3.37 -20.22 8.28
C GLN A 277 1.86 -20.34 8.44
N VAL A 278 1.35 -20.13 9.65
CA VAL A 278 -0.09 -20.12 9.87
C VAL A 278 -0.62 -18.75 9.47
N PHE A 279 -1.22 -18.69 8.28
CA PHE A 279 -1.97 -17.52 7.83
C PHE A 279 -3.37 -17.53 8.46
N THR A 280 -3.84 -16.36 8.87
CA THR A 280 -5.22 -16.06 9.25
C THR A 280 -5.84 -15.14 8.23
N TYR A 281 -7.07 -15.44 7.82
CA TYR A 281 -7.79 -14.65 6.84
C TYR A 281 -8.75 -13.72 7.55
N VAL A 282 -8.44 -12.43 7.52
CA VAL A 282 -9.20 -11.41 8.25
C VAL A 282 -9.69 -10.31 7.32
N THR A 283 -10.83 -9.74 7.67
CA THR A 283 -11.38 -8.59 6.96
C THR A 283 -10.52 -7.34 7.18
N THR A 284 -10.39 -6.54 6.12
CA THR A 284 -9.66 -5.25 6.16
C THR A 284 -10.19 -4.32 7.26
N SER A 285 -11.49 -4.39 7.57
CA SER A 285 -12.12 -3.59 8.63
C SER A 285 -11.56 -3.89 10.02
N SER A 286 -11.23 -5.16 10.31
CA SER A 286 -10.64 -5.55 11.60
C SER A 286 -9.21 -5.03 11.79
N LEU A 287 -8.51 -4.73 10.69
CA LEU A 287 -7.14 -4.23 10.69
C LEU A 287 -7.05 -2.70 10.64
N LEU A 288 -8.16 -2.02 10.36
CA LEU A 288 -8.20 -0.58 10.10
C LEU A 288 -7.58 0.25 11.24
N ILE A 289 -7.87 -0.11 12.51
CA ILE A 289 -7.30 0.60 13.67
C ILE A 289 -5.77 0.44 13.72
N LYS A 290 -5.26 -0.78 13.46
CA LYS A 290 -3.82 -1.04 13.43
C LYS A 290 -3.14 -0.24 12.32
N PHE A 291 -3.79 -0.12 11.16
CA PHE A 291 -3.28 0.69 10.05
C PHE A 291 -3.28 2.17 10.38
N LEU A 292 -4.37 2.69 10.95
CA LEU A 292 -4.47 4.10 11.33
C LEU A 292 -3.40 4.49 12.33
N LEU A 293 -3.20 3.69 13.40
CA LEU A 293 -2.16 3.95 14.40
C LEU A 293 -0.76 3.99 13.76
N ARG A 294 -0.49 3.08 12.83
CA ARG A 294 0.78 3.05 12.10
C ARG A 294 0.97 4.28 11.22
N GLN A 295 -0.06 4.71 10.48
CA GLN A 295 0.02 5.90 9.64
C GLN A 295 0.21 7.18 10.46
N ILE A 296 -0.46 7.29 11.61
CA ILE A 296 -0.27 8.40 12.56
C ILE A 296 1.20 8.47 13.01
N LEU A 297 1.79 7.33 13.36
CA LEU A 297 3.17 7.26 13.80
C LEU A 297 4.13 7.69 12.69
N TYR A 298 3.91 7.22 11.45
CA TYR A 298 4.76 7.57 10.33
C TYR A 298 4.71 9.07 10.01
N ILE A 299 3.51 9.64 9.90
CA ILE A 299 3.34 11.07 9.62
C ILE A 299 4.02 11.89 10.71
N SER A 300 3.93 11.46 11.97
CA SER A 300 4.61 12.12 13.08
C SER A 300 6.14 12.10 12.93
N ILE A 301 6.74 10.97 12.54
CA ILE A 301 8.20 10.89 12.26
C ILE A 301 8.57 11.78 11.09
N LEU A 302 7.81 11.72 9.99
CA LEU A 302 8.07 12.53 8.80
C LEU A 302 8.06 14.02 9.13
N GLU A 303 7.10 14.49 9.90
CA GLU A 303 7.04 15.88 10.36
C GLU A 303 8.27 16.25 11.20
N ILE A 304 8.72 15.37 12.10
CA ILE A 304 9.94 15.62 12.89
C ILE A 304 11.15 15.77 11.96
N VAL A 305 11.28 14.92 10.94
CA VAL A 305 12.38 15.00 9.97
C VAL A 305 12.30 16.29 9.16
N ILE A 306 11.13 16.62 8.60
CA ILE A 306 10.90 17.87 7.85
C ILE A 306 11.25 19.08 8.71
N HIS A 307 10.79 19.08 9.96
CA HIS A 307 11.01 20.17 10.90
C HIS A 307 12.51 20.32 11.23
N THR A 308 13.25 19.21 11.31
CA THR A 308 14.71 19.19 11.49
C THR A 308 15.43 19.76 10.28
N VAL A 309 15.11 19.26 9.08
CA VAL A 309 15.71 19.74 7.83
C VAL A 309 15.45 21.23 7.65
N SER A 310 14.20 21.67 7.86
CA SER A 310 13.80 23.07 7.77
C SER A 310 14.57 23.96 8.76
N PHE A 311 14.84 23.44 9.96
CA PHE A 311 15.58 24.16 10.99
C PHE A 311 17.07 24.34 10.62
N PHE A 312 17.73 23.30 10.11
CA PHE A 312 19.14 23.35 9.75
C PHE A 312 19.41 24.03 8.40
N ALA A 313 18.52 23.86 7.43
CA ALA A 313 18.70 24.44 6.10
C ALA A 313 18.69 25.97 6.11
N LYS A 314 17.87 26.59 6.99
CA LYS A 314 17.69 28.05 7.17
C LYS A 314 17.24 28.84 5.92
N LYS A 315 17.37 28.28 4.72
CA LYS A 315 16.89 28.78 3.43
C LYS A 315 15.80 27.88 2.89
N THR A 316 14.77 28.47 2.31
CA THR A 316 13.61 27.73 1.80
C THR A 316 13.98 26.76 0.68
N GLU A 317 14.80 27.20 -0.28
CA GLU A 317 15.26 26.39 -1.43
C GLU A 317 16.04 25.15 -0.98
N LEU A 318 16.97 25.31 -0.04
CA LEU A 318 17.79 24.20 0.46
C LEU A 318 16.94 23.19 1.22
N SER A 319 15.97 23.66 2.01
CA SER A 319 15.03 22.79 2.73
C SER A 319 14.20 21.95 1.76
N LEU A 320 13.69 22.59 0.71
CA LEU A 320 12.91 21.93 -0.34
C LEU A 320 13.74 20.86 -1.04
N LEU A 321 14.97 21.20 -1.45
CA LEU A 321 15.89 20.29 -2.13
C LEU A 321 16.16 19.06 -1.28
N VAL A 322 16.56 19.24 -0.01
CA VAL A 322 16.90 18.11 0.88
C VAL A 322 15.68 17.21 1.12
N ILE A 323 14.49 17.78 1.33
CA ILE A 323 13.27 17.00 1.55
C ILE A 323 12.90 16.20 0.29
N PHE A 324 13.03 16.78 -0.91
CA PHE A 324 12.78 16.03 -2.13
C PHE A 324 13.82 14.95 -2.38
N THR A 325 15.10 15.20 -2.11
CA THR A 325 16.13 14.15 -2.23
C THR A 325 15.84 12.99 -1.28
N LEU A 326 15.36 13.28 -0.06
CA LEU A 326 14.94 12.25 0.90
C LEU A 326 13.71 11.47 0.41
N LEU A 327 12.69 12.14 -0.12
CA LEU A 327 11.52 11.48 -0.70
C LEU A 327 11.90 10.58 -1.88
N ILE A 328 12.75 11.08 -2.79
CA ILE A 328 13.23 10.32 -3.94
C ILE A 328 14.05 9.12 -3.47
N ALA A 329 14.98 9.32 -2.52
CA ALA A 329 15.75 8.22 -1.94
C ALA A 329 14.84 7.18 -1.27
N MET A 330 13.76 7.60 -0.61
CA MET A 330 12.76 6.67 -0.07
C MET A 330 12.09 5.88 -1.19
N VAL A 331 11.59 6.54 -2.25
CA VAL A 331 10.96 5.88 -3.41
C VAL A 331 11.90 4.88 -4.07
N PHE A 332 13.16 5.27 -4.36
CA PHE A 332 14.15 4.39 -4.96
C PHE A 332 14.58 3.25 -4.04
N ALA A 333 14.73 3.50 -2.73
CA ALA A 333 14.97 2.45 -1.76
C ALA A 333 13.80 1.43 -1.74
N GLY A 334 12.57 1.90 -1.95
CA GLY A 334 11.39 1.05 -2.08
C GLY A 334 11.23 0.25 -3.38
N LEU A 335 12.01 0.59 -4.40
CA LEU A 335 12.11 -0.19 -5.63
C LEU A 335 13.14 -1.32 -5.51
N SER A 336 13.98 -1.31 -4.47
CA SER A 336 15.01 -2.34 -4.24
C SER A 336 14.50 -3.41 -3.29
N GLU A 337 14.31 -4.65 -3.77
CA GLU A 337 13.75 -5.77 -3.00
C GLU A 337 14.42 -6.03 -1.63
N HIS A 338 15.66 -5.58 -1.44
CA HIS A 338 16.48 -5.87 -0.25
C HIS A 338 16.68 -4.70 0.73
N ALA A 339 16.35 -3.46 0.38
CA ALA A 339 16.54 -2.28 1.26
C ALA A 339 15.27 -1.43 1.33
N ASN A 340 14.14 -2.09 1.55
CA ASN A 340 12.84 -1.46 1.41
C ASN A 340 12.40 -0.75 2.71
N LEU A 341 12.83 0.50 2.89
CA LEU A 341 12.16 1.47 3.79
C LEU A 341 10.66 1.63 3.47
N ILE A 342 10.26 1.23 2.25
CA ILE A 342 8.88 1.20 1.75
C ILE A 342 8.19 -0.17 1.96
N ASN A 343 8.89 -1.27 2.20
CA ASN A 343 8.23 -2.56 2.51
C ASN A 343 7.49 -2.49 3.83
N ILE A 344 7.90 -1.58 4.71
CA ILE A 344 7.15 -1.20 5.91
C ILE A 344 5.70 -0.89 5.52
N TYR A 345 5.49 -0.21 4.38
CA TYR A 345 4.19 0.16 3.86
C TYR A 345 3.39 -0.99 3.28
N GLN A 346 4.00 -1.88 2.51
CA GLN A 346 3.37 -2.95 1.75
C GLN A 346 2.85 -4.08 2.62
N LEU A 347 1.60 -3.98 3.05
CA LEU A 347 0.93 -5.02 3.83
C LEU A 347 0.94 -6.39 3.16
N GLU A 348 0.74 -6.44 1.85
CA GLU A 348 0.76 -7.69 1.07
C GLU A 348 2.06 -8.46 1.36
N LYS A 349 3.21 -7.80 1.38
CA LYS A 349 4.52 -8.43 1.67
C LYS A 349 4.76 -8.70 3.15
N LEU A 350 4.25 -7.83 4.03
CA LEU A 350 4.31 -8.01 5.48
C LEU A 350 3.60 -9.30 5.94
N TYR A 351 2.65 -9.76 5.12
CA TYR A 351 1.80 -10.91 5.41
C TYR A 351 1.93 -12.06 4.43
N SER A 352 2.74 -11.96 3.37
CA SER A 352 3.03 -13.06 2.43
C SER A 352 4.45 -13.63 2.54
N GLU A 353 5.42 -12.88 3.07
CA GLU A 353 6.83 -13.30 3.06
C GLU A 353 7.47 -13.44 4.45
N THR A 354 8.42 -14.38 4.56
CA THR A 354 9.26 -14.72 5.73
C THR A 354 10.21 -13.60 6.19
N GLN A 355 10.18 -12.41 5.58
CA GLN A 355 11.12 -11.32 5.85
C GLN A 355 10.74 -10.41 7.04
N TYR A 356 10.33 -11.02 8.15
CA TYR A 356 9.95 -10.34 9.40
C TYR A 356 11.10 -9.50 10.00
N VAL A 357 12.33 -10.00 9.93
CA VAL A 357 13.48 -9.42 10.65
C VAL A 357 14.00 -8.13 10.00
N SER A 358 13.89 -7.99 8.68
CA SER A 358 14.37 -6.81 7.95
C SER A 358 13.44 -5.60 8.07
N GLN A 359 12.13 -5.83 8.28
CA GLN A 359 11.11 -4.78 8.30
C GLN A 359 10.86 -4.17 9.69
N LEU A 360 10.87 -4.99 10.75
CA LEU A 360 10.78 -4.48 12.13
C LEU A 360 12.04 -3.68 12.51
N SER A 361 13.20 -4.11 12.02
CA SER A 361 14.47 -3.41 12.21
C SER A 361 14.50 -2.07 11.46
N THR A 362 13.95 -1.98 10.25
CA THR A 362 13.85 -0.71 9.51
C THR A 362 12.82 0.25 10.10
N PHE A 363 11.66 -0.22 10.60
CA PHE A 363 10.72 0.63 11.34
C PHE A 363 11.30 1.14 12.66
N GLY A 364 12.00 0.26 13.40
CA GLY A 364 12.77 0.65 14.58
C GLY A 364 13.84 1.68 14.27
N MET A 365 14.56 1.53 13.15
CA MET A 365 15.55 2.52 12.69
C MET A 365 14.91 3.88 12.34
N LEU A 366 13.75 3.91 11.66
CA LEU A 366 13.04 5.16 11.37
C LEU A 366 12.56 5.87 12.64
N ALA A 367 12.03 5.11 13.61
CA ALA A 367 11.64 5.65 14.91
C ALA A 367 12.85 6.20 15.67
N LEU A 368 13.99 5.49 15.65
CA LEU A 368 15.25 5.95 16.22
C LEU A 368 15.76 7.23 15.54
N ILE A 369 15.68 7.32 14.21
CA ILE A 369 16.03 8.54 13.46
C ILE A 369 15.13 9.69 13.88
N GLY A 370 13.81 9.49 13.95
CA GLY A 370 12.88 10.52 14.40
C GLY A 370 13.18 11.01 15.82
N ILE A 371 13.43 10.08 16.75
CA ILE A 371 13.83 10.39 18.12
C ILE A 371 15.15 11.17 18.13
N LEU A 372 16.15 10.73 17.38
CA LEU A 372 17.46 11.36 17.31
C LEU A 372 17.38 12.77 16.71
N CYS A 373 16.61 12.97 15.63
CA CYS A 373 16.30 14.26 15.04
C CYS A 373 15.62 15.21 16.04
N PHE A 374 14.63 14.71 16.79
CA PHE A 374 13.99 15.48 17.85
C PHE A 374 14.99 15.90 18.93
N PHE A 375 15.80 14.96 19.43
CA PHE A 375 16.81 15.24 20.45
C PHE A 375 17.89 16.22 19.97
N ILE A 376 18.38 16.09 18.72
CA ILE A 376 19.35 17.02 18.14
C ILE A 376 18.80 18.45 18.15
N ASN A 377 17.57 18.66 17.65
CA ASN A 377 16.96 19.99 17.64
C ASN A 377 16.73 20.51 19.05
N TYR A 378 16.23 19.65 19.95
CA TYR A 378 15.95 20.02 21.33
C TYR A 378 17.24 20.44 22.05
N LEU A 379 18.31 19.65 21.93
CA LEU A 379 19.61 19.96 22.52
C LEU A 379 20.24 21.20 21.89
N TYR A 380 20.17 21.37 20.58
CA TYR A 380 20.68 22.56 19.91
C TYR A 380 20.00 23.84 20.41
N LEU A 381 18.67 23.81 20.54
CA LEU A 381 17.88 24.92 21.08
C LEU A 381 18.15 25.22 22.56
N VAL A 382 18.52 24.22 23.35
CA VAL A 382 18.79 24.35 24.79
C VAL A 382 20.24 24.76 25.06
N TYR A 383 21.21 24.24 24.30
CA TYR A 383 22.64 24.32 24.63
C TYR A 383 23.49 25.13 23.65
N CYS A 384 23.19 25.12 22.35
CA CYS A 384 24.08 25.71 21.34
C CYS A 384 23.82 27.20 21.08
N ASP A 385 22.65 27.71 21.46
CA ASP A 385 22.22 29.08 21.13
C ASP A 385 22.36 30.07 22.32
N LEU A 386 23.37 29.83 23.17
CA LEU A 386 23.74 30.66 24.33
C LEU A 386 24.71 31.83 24.01
N LYS A 387 25.07 32.06 22.74
CA LYS A 387 25.85 33.25 22.36
C LYS A 387 25.42 33.75 20.97
N GLY A 388 24.46 34.66 20.97
CA GLY A 388 24.09 35.53 19.86
C GLY A 388 23.56 36.82 20.41
#